data_AF-A0A6F8YAF7-F1
#
_entry.id   AF-A0A6F8YAF7-F1
#
_cell.length_a   1.000
_cell.length_b   1.000
_cell.length_c   1.000
_cell.angle_alpha   90.00
_cell.angle_beta   90.00
_cell.angle_gamma   90.00
#
_symmetry.space_group_name_H-M   'P 1'
#
loop_
_entity.id
_entity.type
_entity.pdbx_description
1 polymer ?
#
loop_
_entity_poly.entity_id
_entity_poly.type
_entity_poly.pdbx_seq_one_letter_code
_entity_poly.pdbx_strand_id
1 'polypeptide(L)'
;MLNEPAPGTATIDGMTAPVSRKNTTAFFVQAILSFVVSLFAACVAIVYLPVGIWIRAFLALALLYVVTSAFTLAKCIRDQQESSEVVSRVDQARLDKLLAEHDPFKVHPAA
;
A
#
# COMPACT_ATOMS: atom_id res chain seq x y z
N MET A 1 56.17 -9.14 12.44
CA MET A 1 55.88 -8.18 11.35
C MET A 1 55.25 -9.00 10.22
N LEU A 2 53.94 -9.08 9.95
CA LEU A 2 52.72 -8.40 10.37
C LEU A 2 51.60 -9.47 10.26
N ASN A 3 50.95 -9.81 11.38
CA ASN A 3 49.70 -10.57 11.38
C ASN A 3 48.62 -9.64 11.94
N GLU A 4 48.01 -8.86 11.05
CA GLU A 4 46.82 -8.06 11.31
C GLU A 4 45.89 -8.19 10.09
N PRO A 5 44.87 -9.07 10.12
CA PRO A 5 43.75 -8.92 9.21
C PRO A 5 42.96 -7.67 9.66
N ALA A 6 42.85 -6.70 8.76
CA ALA A 6 42.27 -5.38 9.02
C ALA A 6 40.92 -5.48 9.76
N PRO A 7 40.74 -4.72 10.86
CA PRO A 7 39.50 -4.70 11.60
C PRO A 7 38.41 -3.99 10.79
N GLY A 8 37.37 -4.74 10.43
CA GLY A 8 36.08 -4.17 10.03
C GLY A 8 35.87 -3.98 8.53
N THR A 9 35.96 -5.06 7.75
CA THR A 9 35.07 -5.21 6.57
C THR A 9 33.63 -5.14 7.06
N ALA A 10 33.13 -3.92 7.18
CA ALA A 10 31.75 -3.59 7.44
C ALA A 10 30.94 -3.96 6.19
N THR A 11 30.58 -5.24 6.07
CA THR A 11 29.49 -5.67 5.21
C THR A 11 28.18 -5.15 5.79
N ILE A 12 27.87 -3.88 5.51
CA ILE A 12 26.53 -3.30 5.71
C ILE A 12 25.68 -3.66 4.46
N ASP A 13 25.48 -4.96 4.23
CA ASP A 13 24.53 -5.47 3.23
C ASP A 13 23.10 -5.43 3.81
N GLY A 14 22.71 -4.24 4.25
CA GLY A 14 21.39 -3.91 4.76
C GLY A 14 20.68 -2.91 3.87
N MET A 15 20.95 -2.89 2.56
CA MET A 15 20.08 -2.22 1.59
C MET A 15 18.83 -3.08 1.44
N THR A 16 17.91 -2.97 2.40
CA THR A 16 16.53 -3.41 2.24
C THR A 16 15.91 -2.58 1.12
N ALA A 17 16.13 -3.05 -0.11
CA ALA A 17 15.50 -2.50 -1.29
C ALA A 17 13.98 -2.42 -1.01
N PRO A 18 13.35 -1.25 -1.20
CA PRO A 18 11.91 -1.16 -1.03
C PRO A 18 11.28 -2.13 -2.01
N VAL A 19 10.63 -3.16 -1.49
CA VAL A 19 9.85 -4.12 -2.29
C VAL A 19 8.70 -3.33 -2.88
N SER A 20 8.94 -2.72 -4.04
CA SER A 20 7.92 -2.02 -4.84
C SER A 20 6.97 -3.09 -5.35
N ARG A 21 5.91 -3.32 -4.58
CA ARG A 21 4.86 -4.29 -4.90
C ARG A 21 4.04 -3.72 -6.05
N LYS A 22 4.44 -4.05 -7.28
CA LYS A 22 3.63 -3.83 -8.48
C LYS A 22 2.40 -4.72 -8.37
N ASN A 23 1.34 -4.20 -7.77
CA ASN A 23 0.05 -4.86 -7.73
C ASN A 23 -0.46 -4.92 -9.17
N THR A 24 -0.32 -6.06 -9.83
CA THR A 24 -0.81 -6.23 -11.21
C THR A 24 -2.32 -6.02 -11.25
N THR A 25 -2.77 -5.18 -12.19
CA THR A 25 -4.19 -4.83 -12.43
C THR A 25 -5.08 -6.06 -12.53
N ALA A 26 -4.53 -7.22 -12.91
CA ALA A 26 -5.24 -8.49 -12.96
C ALA A 26 -5.85 -8.92 -11.60
N PHE A 27 -5.10 -8.84 -10.49
CA PHE A 27 -5.64 -9.19 -9.17
C PHE A 27 -6.70 -8.19 -8.70
N PHE A 28 -6.57 -6.92 -9.08
CA PHE A 28 -7.56 -5.90 -8.75
C PHE A 28 -8.89 -6.14 -9.49
N VAL A 29 -8.83 -6.45 -10.80
CA VAL A 29 -10.02 -6.79 -11.59
C VAL A 29 -10.69 -8.06 -11.04
N GLN A 30 -9.91 -9.08 -10.67
CA GLN A 30 -10.44 -10.29 -10.03
C GLN A 30 -11.15 -9.97 -8.71
N ALA A 31 -10.56 -9.12 -7.87
CA ALA A 31 -11.16 -8.74 -6.59
C ALA A 31 -12.50 -8.03 -6.78
N ILE A 32 -12.61 -7.12 -7.77
CA ILE A 32 -13.87 -6.47 -8.11
C ILE A 32 -14.90 -7.51 -8.58
N LEU A 33 -14.49 -8.44 -9.43
CA LEU A 33 -15.39 -9.48 -9.94
C LEU A 33 -15.96 -10.33 -8.80
N SER A 34 -15.09 -10.83 -7.91
CA SER A 34 -15.51 -11.60 -6.72
C SER A 34 -16.42 -10.79 -5.80
N PHE A 35 -16.13 -9.50 -5.63
CA PHE A 35 -16.95 -8.61 -4.82
C PHE A 35 -18.37 -8.44 -5.40
N VAL A 36 -18.48 -8.20 -6.72
CA VAL A 36 -19.78 -8.03 -7.39
C VAL A 36 -20.60 -9.32 -7.30
N VAL A 37 -19.98 -10.48 -7.54
CA VAL A 37 -20.65 -11.78 -7.39
C VAL A 37 -21.15 -11.99 -5.97
N SER A 38 -20.33 -11.67 -4.96
CA SER A 38 -20.70 -11.77 -3.54
C SER A 38 -21.85 -10.83 -3.18
N LEU A 39 -21.80 -9.57 -3.62
CA LEU A 39 -22.86 -8.59 -3.39
C LEU A 39 -24.19 -9.03 -4.03
N PHE A 40 -24.12 -9.57 -5.25
CA PHE A 40 -25.29 -10.12 -5.92
C PHE A 40 -25.87 -11.31 -5.16
N ALA A 41 -25.03 -12.25 -4.71
CA ALA A 41 -25.45 -13.39 -3.91
C ALA A 41 -26.14 -12.94 -2.60
N ALA A 42 -25.63 -11.91 -1.93
CA ALA A 42 -26.25 -11.34 -0.73
C ALA A 42 -27.63 -10.72 -1.03
N CYS A 43 -27.77 -9.99 -2.13
CA CYS A 43 -29.06 -9.44 -2.57
C CYS A 43 -30.07 -10.57 -2.86
N VAL A 44 -29.65 -11.62 -3.58
CA VAL A 44 -30.48 -12.81 -3.85
C VAL A 44 -30.90 -13.48 -2.55
N ALA A 45 -29.98 -13.62 -1.58
CA ALA A 45 -30.29 -14.20 -0.28
C ALA A 45 -31.38 -13.40 0.48
N ILE A 46 -31.32 -12.06 0.43
CA ILE A 46 -32.36 -11.20 1.01
C ILE A 46 -33.71 -11.38 0.29
N VAL A 47 -33.71 -11.55 -1.03
CA VAL A 47 -34.95 -11.76 -1.81
C VAL A 47 -35.59 -13.12 -1.52
N TYR A 48 -34.79 -14.17 -1.42
CA TYR A 48 -35.26 -15.54 -1.13
C TYR A 48 -35.67 -15.76 0.33
N LEU A 49 -35.35 -14.83 1.23
CA LEU A 49 -35.71 -14.95 2.63
C LEU A 49 -37.24 -14.84 2.82
N PRO A 50 -37.90 -15.83 3.44
CA PRO A 50 -39.36 -15.83 3.62
C PRO A 50 -39.78 -14.92 4.78
N VAL A 51 -39.58 -13.61 4.62
CA VAL A 51 -39.95 -12.58 5.61
C VAL A 51 -40.80 -11.48 4.96
N GLY A 52 -41.45 -10.70 5.81
CA GLY A 52 -42.28 -9.56 5.37
C GLY A 52 -41.49 -8.54 4.54
N ILE A 53 -42.18 -7.88 3.62
CA ILE A 53 -41.58 -6.93 2.66
C ILE A 53 -40.83 -5.79 3.35
N TRP A 54 -41.35 -5.33 4.50
CA TRP A 54 -40.75 -4.25 5.30
C TRP A 54 -39.39 -4.65 5.89
N ILE A 55 -39.28 -5.87 6.41
CA ILE A 55 -38.02 -6.39 6.99
C ILE A 55 -36.98 -6.58 5.89
N ARG A 56 -37.40 -7.09 4.73
CA ARG A 56 -36.55 -7.18 3.54
C ARG A 56 -36.01 -5.82 3.10
N ALA A 57 -36.85 -4.80 3.05
CA ALA A 57 -36.42 -3.44 2.71
C ALA A 57 -35.39 -2.89 3.71
N PHE A 58 -35.62 -3.09 5.02
CA PHE A 58 -34.67 -2.69 6.05
C PHE A 58 -33.32 -3.39 5.92
N LEU A 59 -33.30 -4.71 5.71
CA LEU A 59 -32.08 -5.50 5.47
C LEU A 59 -31.35 -5.05 4.20
N ALA A 60 -32.08 -4.78 3.11
CA ALA A 60 -31.51 -4.29 1.87
C ALA A 60 -30.86 -2.91 2.05
N LEU A 61 -31.53 -1.99 2.75
CA LEU A 61 -30.98 -0.66 3.06
C LEU A 61 -29.75 -0.76 3.97
N ALA A 62 -29.78 -1.60 5.01
CA ALA A 62 -28.64 -1.83 5.89
C ALA A 62 -27.43 -2.39 5.13
N LEU A 63 -27.65 -3.40 4.27
CA LEU A 63 -26.60 -3.95 3.41
C LEU A 63 -26.04 -2.89 2.45
N LEU A 64 -26.90 -2.11 1.79
CA LEU A 64 -26.47 -1.07 0.86
C LEU A 64 -25.64 0.02 1.57
N TYR A 65 -26.07 0.44 2.76
CA TYR A 65 -25.40 1.44 3.56
C TYR A 65 -24.02 0.94 4.04
N VAL A 66 -23.95 -0.28 4.57
CA VAL A 66 -22.68 -0.83 5.08
C VAL A 66 -21.67 -1.01 3.93
N VAL A 67 -22.12 -1.47 2.76
CA VAL A 67 -21.26 -1.62 1.58
C VAL A 67 -20.71 -0.26 1.12
N THR A 68 -21.59 0.74 1.03
CA THR A 68 -21.19 2.10 0.61
C THR A 68 -20.16 2.70 1.58
N SER A 69 -20.41 2.58 2.89
CA SER A 69 -19.49 3.06 3.93
C SER A 69 -18.14 2.34 3.89
N ALA A 70 -18.14 1.00 3.74
CA ALA A 70 -16.92 0.20 3.62
C ALA A 70 -16.09 0.58 2.39
N PHE A 71 -16.74 0.90 1.26
CA PHE A 71 -16.05 1.38 0.06
C PHE A 71 -15.41 2.75 0.25
N THR A 72 -16.09 3.69 0.90
CA THR A 72 -15.52 4.99 1.22
C THR A 72 -14.29 4.84 2.10
N LEU A 73 -14.38 4.00 3.13
CA LEU A 73 -13.25 3.69 3.99
C LEU A 73 -12.10 3.05 3.20
N ALA A 74 -12.39 2.11 2.31
CA ALA A 74 -11.38 1.49 1.45
C ALA A 74 -10.69 2.49 0.51
N LYS A 75 -11.43 3.49 -0.01
CA LYS A 75 -10.84 4.59 -0.77
C LYS A 75 -9.91 5.42 0.10
N CYS A 76 -10.35 5.87 1.28
CA CYS A 76 -9.48 6.62 2.20
C CYS A 76 -8.18 5.86 2.54
N ILE A 77 -8.25 4.54 2.72
CA ILE A 77 -7.07 3.70 2.97
C ILE A 77 -6.14 3.69 1.75
N ARG A 78 -6.68 3.58 0.53
CA ARG A 78 -5.89 3.65 -0.71
C ARG A 78 -5.27 5.02 -0.92
N ASP A 79 -6.05 6.09 -0.74
CA ASP A 79 -5.60 7.48 -0.87
C ASP A 79 -4.44 7.76 0.11
N GLN A 80 -4.49 7.16 1.30
CA GLN A 80 -3.41 7.23 2.29
C GLN A 80 -2.14 6.50 1.85
N GLN A 81 -2.27 5.34 1.19
CA GLN A 81 -1.14 4.60 0.64
C GLN A 81 -0.47 5.36 -0.52
N GLU A 82 -1.26 5.97 -1.41
CA GLU A 82 -0.75 6.79 -2.51
C GLU A 82 -0.03 8.06 -1.99
N SER A 83 -0.61 8.75 -1.01
CA SER A 83 0.02 9.90 -0.35
C SER A 83 1.37 9.53 0.29
N SER A 84 1.43 8.39 0.99
CA SER A 84 2.67 7.93 1.62
C SER A 84 3.77 7.56 0.61
N GLU A 85 3.41 7.02 -0.55
CA GLU A 85 4.39 6.70 -1.61
C GLU A 85 4.97 7.98 -2.23
N VAL A 86 4.13 9.00 -2.46
CA VAL A 86 4.57 10.29 -3.03
C VAL A 86 5.52 11.04 -2.10
N VAL A 87 5.22 11.09 -0.80
CA VAL A 87 6.09 11.73 0.20
C VAL A 87 7.47 11.07 0.21
N SER A 88 7.53 9.73 0.20
CA SER A 88 8.79 9.00 0.17
C SER A 88 9.66 9.33 -1.06
N ARG A 89 9.05 9.48 -2.25
CA ARG A 89 9.78 9.86 -3.48
C ARG A 89 10.32 11.29 -3.42
N VAL A 90 9.56 12.21 -2.84
CA VAL A 90 9.99 13.60 -2.65
C VAL A 90 11.15 13.66 -1.65
N ASP A 91 11.05 12.93 -0.55
CA ASP A 91 12.12 12.85 0.46
C ASP A 91 13.41 12.28 -0.15
N GLN A 92 13.32 11.21 -0.95
CA GLN A 92 14.48 10.66 -1.67
C GLN A 92 15.08 11.70 -2.63
N ALA A 93 14.28 12.36 -3.47
CA ALA A 93 14.81 13.39 -4.38
C ALA A 93 15.39 14.61 -3.65
N ARG A 94 14.85 14.97 -2.48
CA ARG A 94 15.39 16.03 -1.62
C ARG A 94 16.71 15.61 -0.98
N LEU A 95 16.79 14.38 -0.47
CA LEU A 95 18.02 13.80 0.06
C LEU A 95 19.09 13.69 -1.02
N ASP A 96 18.75 13.21 -2.22
CA ASP A 96 19.65 13.15 -3.38
C ASP A 96 20.19 14.53 -3.74
N LYS A 97 19.33 15.57 -3.69
CA LYS A 97 19.76 16.94 -3.95
C LYS A 97 20.71 17.44 -2.85
N LEU A 98 20.40 17.18 -1.56
CA LEU A 98 21.26 17.58 -0.46
C LEU A 98 22.63 16.86 -0.52
N LEU A 99 22.66 15.59 -0.90
CA LEU A 99 23.89 14.82 -1.12
C LEU A 99 24.68 15.31 -2.34
N ALA A 100 23.99 15.69 -3.43
CA ALA A 100 24.64 16.23 -4.62
C ALA A 100 25.20 17.65 -4.39
N GLU A 101 24.53 18.45 -3.56
CA GLU A 101 24.94 19.82 -3.23
C GLU A 101 26.00 19.84 -2.11
N HIS A 102 26.00 18.85 -1.21
CA HIS A 102 27.07 18.58 -0.26
C HIS A 102 27.86 17.32 -0.66
N ASP A 103 28.74 17.43 -1.66
CA ASP A 103 29.73 16.39 -2.02
C ASP A 103 30.84 16.32 -0.95
N PRO A 104 30.79 15.38 0.02
CA PRO A 104 31.74 15.33 1.13
C PRO A 104 33.06 14.64 0.72
N PHE A 105 33.15 14.08 -0.50
CA PHE A 105 34.31 13.31 -0.96
C PHE A 105 35.37 14.14 -1.70
N LYS A 106 35.17 15.46 -1.82
CA LYS A 106 36.21 16.39 -2.30
C LYS A 106 37.15 16.90 -1.20
N VAL A 107 37.00 16.50 0.06
CA VAL A 107 38.02 16.78 1.08
C VAL A 107 39.19 15.82 0.86
N HIS A 108 40.11 16.29 0.04
CA HIS A 108 41.37 15.69 -0.37
C HIS A 108 42.12 14.98 0.78
N PRO A 109 42.48 13.70 0.64
CA PRO A 109 43.58 13.10 1.38
C PRO A 109 44.90 13.51 0.69
N ALA A 110 45.49 14.64 1.09
CA ALA A 110 46.94 14.81 1.05
C ALA A 110 47.35 16.02 1.90
N ALA A 111 47.88 15.73 3.08
CA ALA A 111 49.02 16.42 3.66
C ALA A 111 49.62 15.50 4.72
#